data_AF-A0A7C7USD9-F1
#
_entry.id   AF-A0A7C7USD9-F1
#
_cell.length_a   1.000
_cell.length_b   1.000
_cell.length_c   1.000
_cell.angle_alpha   90.00
_cell.angle_beta   90.00
_cell.angle_gamma   90.00
#
_symmetry.space_group_name_H-M   'P 1'
#
loop_
_entity.id
_entity.type
_entity.pdbx_description
1 polymer ?
#
loop_
_entity_poly.entity_id
_entity_poly.type
_entity_poly.pdbx_seq_one_letter_code
_entity_poly.pdbx_strand_id
1 'polypeptide(L)'
;MENQTALRKPWSRATLLVVAIVVAIGGMALCYTVLTRYAVRAQRPAYAGLRQSADWGEDLHYMGALTFTPVATVYLPLVSKGCGFDEWALWTGPTQLRGANIYQRRVYPELDGSTFMGPGPAGPPYTQEDLDNLAALGANYVNISHPGLFTETAPYTLDLAVQNNLDNLLTMIAQADMFAVITFRTGPGR
;
A
#
# COMPACT_ATOMS: atom_id res chain seq x y z
N MET A 1 -69.92 -28.88 -11.88
CA MET A 1 -68.75 -28.00 -12.12
C MET A 1 -68.99 -26.72 -11.35
N GLU A 2 -68.53 -26.68 -10.10
CA GLU A 2 -68.74 -25.56 -9.19
C GLU A 2 -67.41 -24.80 -9.08
N ASN A 3 -67.40 -23.59 -9.62
CA ASN A 3 -66.19 -22.81 -9.84
C ASN A 3 -65.99 -21.88 -8.64
N GLN A 4 -65.03 -22.21 -7.77
CA GLN A 4 -64.66 -21.37 -6.64
C GLN A 4 -63.86 -20.15 -7.12
N THR A 5 -64.51 -19.01 -7.30
CA THR A 5 -63.85 -17.71 -7.48
C THR A 5 -63.62 -17.06 -6.12
N ALA A 6 -62.44 -17.31 -5.55
CA ALA A 6 -61.98 -16.68 -4.32
C ALA A 6 -61.74 -15.17 -4.51
N LEU A 7 -62.56 -14.36 -3.82
CA LEU A 7 -62.40 -12.91 -3.70
C LEU A 7 -61.07 -12.57 -3.01
N ARG A 8 -60.09 -12.08 -3.78
CA ARG A 8 -58.85 -11.49 -3.23
C ARG A 8 -59.16 -10.10 -2.69
N LYS A 9 -59.19 -9.97 -1.36
CA LYS A 9 -59.32 -8.69 -0.64
C LYS A 9 -58.09 -7.80 -0.95
N PRO A 10 -58.27 -6.56 -1.44
CA PRO A 10 -57.16 -5.67 -1.76
C PRO A 10 -56.43 -5.27 -0.47
N TRP A 11 -55.10 -5.39 -0.49
CA TRP A 11 -54.26 -5.07 0.66
C TRP A 11 -54.22 -3.56 0.86
N SER A 12 -54.36 -3.12 2.11
CA SER A 12 -54.28 -1.70 2.43
C SER A 12 -52.89 -1.16 2.12
N ARG A 13 -52.78 0.14 1.80
CA ARG A 13 -51.49 0.82 1.57
C ARG A 13 -50.53 0.65 2.76
N ALA A 14 -51.04 0.58 3.98
CA ALA A 14 -50.25 0.31 5.17
C ALA A 14 -49.62 -1.09 5.15
N THR A 15 -50.37 -2.10 4.70
CA THR A 15 -49.87 -3.49 4.59
C THR A 15 -48.75 -3.59 3.55
N LEU A 16 -48.88 -2.90 2.41
CA LEU A 16 -47.82 -2.87 1.39
C LEU A 16 -46.55 -2.18 1.90
N LEU A 17 -46.69 -1.10 2.66
CA LEU A 17 -45.54 -0.38 3.22
C LEU A 17 -44.77 -1.24 4.23
N VAL A 18 -45.48 -1.97 5.10
CA VAL A 18 -44.85 -2.88 6.08
C VAL A 18 -44.09 -4.00 5.38
N VAL A 19 -44.68 -4.59 4.33
CA VAL A 19 -43.99 -5.64 3.54
C VAL A 19 -42.70 -5.08 2.90
N ALA A 20 -42.74 -3.88 2.33
CA ALA A 20 -41.56 -3.28 1.71
C ALA A 20 -40.42 -3.05 2.73
N ILE A 21 -40.74 -2.57 3.93
CA ILE A 21 -39.75 -2.36 5.00
C ILE A 21 -39.13 -3.69 5.45
N VAL A 22 -39.96 -4.73 5.65
CA VAL A 22 -39.46 -6.06 6.06
C VAL A 22 -38.54 -6.66 5.00
N VAL A 23 -38.88 -6.52 3.71
CA VAL A 23 -38.03 -6.99 2.61
C VAL A 23 -36.69 -6.24 2.57
N ALA A 24 -36.70 -4.91 2.77
CA ALA A 24 -35.47 -4.11 2.79
C ALA A 24 -34.54 -4.50 3.94
N ILE A 25 -35.09 -4.67 5.15
CA ILE A 25 -34.30 -5.07 6.33
C ILE A 25 -33.75 -6.50 6.14
N GLY A 26 -34.56 -7.42 5.62
CA GLY A 26 -34.12 -8.78 5.31
C GLY A 26 -32.99 -8.82 4.27
N GLY A 27 -33.08 -7.99 3.23
CA GLY A 27 -32.03 -7.86 2.22
C GLY A 27 -30.72 -7.32 2.79
N MET A 28 -30.79 -6.28 3.64
CA MET A 28 -29.60 -5.74 4.31
C MET A 28 -28.94 -6.76 5.25
N ALA A 29 -29.74 -7.48 6.05
CA ALA A 29 -29.23 -8.53 6.93
C ALA A 29 -28.57 -9.67 6.14
N LEU A 30 -29.17 -10.08 5.01
CA LEU A 30 -28.58 -11.10 4.14
C LEU A 30 -27.24 -10.63 3.56
N CYS A 31 -27.17 -9.41 3.02
CA CYS A 31 -25.92 -8.84 2.52
C CYS A 31 -24.84 -8.79 3.62
N TYR A 32 -25.21 -8.38 4.84
CA TYR A 32 -24.28 -8.36 5.97
C TYR A 32 -23.75 -9.75 6.34
N THR A 33 -24.60 -10.78 6.37
CA THR A 33 -24.19 -12.16 6.66
C THR A 33 -23.30 -12.76 5.57
N VAL A 34 -23.52 -12.40 4.30
CA VAL A 34 -22.66 -12.84 3.19
C VAL A 34 -21.28 -12.19 3.29
N LEU A 35 -21.23 -10.87 3.50
CA LEU A 35 -19.96 -10.13 3.62
C LEU A 35 -19.12 -10.60 4.83
N THR A 36 -19.76 -10.83 5.98
CA THR A 36 -19.05 -11.34 7.17
C THR A 36 -18.55 -12.78 6.98
N ARG A 37 -19.29 -13.64 6.27
CA ARG A 37 -18.81 -15.00 5.93
C ARG A 37 -17.61 -14.97 4.99
N TYR A 38 -17.54 -14.04 4.04
CA TYR A 38 -16.36 -13.87 3.18
C TYR A 38 -15.15 -13.37 3.97
N ALA A 39 -15.34 -12.43 4.90
CA ALA A 39 -14.26 -11.94 5.76
C ALA A 39 -13.66 -13.06 6.64
N VAL A 40 -14.50 -13.93 7.22
CA VAL A 40 -14.04 -15.05 8.06
C VAL A 40 -13.34 -16.15 7.25
N ARG A 41 -13.71 -16.33 5.97
CA ARG A 41 -13.05 -17.32 5.09
C ARG A 41 -11.68 -16.86 4.59
N ALA A 42 -11.46 -15.55 4.50
CA ALA A 42 -10.16 -14.96 4.17
C ALA A 42 -9.14 -15.06 5.33
N GLN A 43 -9.57 -15.43 6.54
CA GLN A 43 -8.74 -15.51 7.75
C GLN A 43 -8.47 -16.94 8.25
N ARG A 44 -8.80 -17.99 7.49
CA ARG A 44 -8.34 -19.35 7.85
C ARG A 44 -6.99 -19.65 7.22
N PRO A 45 -5.88 -19.66 7.99
CA PRO A 45 -4.63 -20.20 7.50
C PRO A 45 -4.76 -21.73 7.35
N ALA A 46 -4.28 -22.25 6.23
CA ALA A 46 -4.17 -23.66 5.97
C ALA A 46 -3.00 -24.25 6.80
N TYR A 47 -3.26 -24.55 8.08
CA TYR A 47 -2.36 -25.37 8.89
C TYR A 47 -3.15 -26.49 9.58
N ALA A 48 -3.51 -27.48 8.78
CA ALA A 48 -3.91 -28.79 9.27
C ALA A 48 -2.88 -29.80 8.76
N GLY A 49 -1.81 -29.99 9.54
CA GLY A 49 -0.83 -31.04 9.26
C GLY A 49 0.58 -30.69 9.71
N LEU A 50 0.84 -30.76 11.01
CA LEU A 50 2.11 -31.31 11.50
C LEU A 50 1.94 -31.76 12.96
N ARG A 51 2.07 -33.06 13.12
CA ARG A 51 2.04 -33.80 14.38
C ARG A 51 3.24 -33.43 15.25
N GLN A 52 2.92 -33.39 16.52
CA GLN A 52 3.76 -33.44 17.71
C GLN A 52 4.71 -34.65 17.73
N SER A 53 6.01 -34.40 17.95
CA SER A 53 7.00 -35.27 18.60
C SER A 53 8.17 -34.35 19.00
N ALA A 54 8.24 -33.86 20.23
CA ALA A 54 8.80 -34.53 21.42
C ALA A 54 10.29 -34.88 21.29
N ASP A 55 11.02 -34.43 22.31
CA ASP A 55 12.26 -34.98 22.86
C ASP A 55 13.60 -34.36 22.40
N TRP A 56 14.59 -34.46 23.29
CA TRP A 56 15.91 -33.82 23.38
C TRP A 56 15.87 -32.39 23.95
N GLY A 57 16.31 -32.08 25.17
CA GLY A 57 17.20 -32.76 26.10
C GLY A 57 17.95 -31.64 26.82
N GLU A 58 17.78 -31.54 28.13
CA GLU A 58 18.55 -30.61 28.96
C GLU A 58 20.04 -30.96 28.91
N ASP A 59 20.92 -29.97 28.78
CA ASP A 59 22.09 -29.83 29.68
C ASP A 59 23.02 -28.65 29.34
N LEU A 60 23.64 -28.16 30.41
CA LEU A 60 24.92 -27.44 30.50
C LEU A 60 24.96 -25.91 30.40
N HIS A 61 24.81 -25.33 31.59
CA HIS A 61 25.55 -24.19 32.13
C HIS A 61 26.92 -23.90 31.49
N TYR A 62 27.09 -22.69 30.98
CA TYR A 62 28.41 -22.04 30.91
C TYR A 62 28.26 -20.52 31.06
N MET A 63 28.41 -20.01 32.30
CA MET A 63 28.55 -18.57 32.55
C MET A 63 30.03 -18.20 32.50
N GLY A 64 30.50 -17.76 31.33
CA GLY A 64 31.75 -17.03 31.19
C GLY A 64 31.48 -15.53 31.29
N ALA A 65 31.89 -14.89 32.39
CA ALA A 65 31.86 -13.45 32.51
C ALA A 65 32.96 -12.83 31.61
N LEU A 66 32.57 -12.22 30.50
CA LEU A 66 33.46 -11.42 29.66
C LEU A 66 33.29 -9.94 29.98
N THR A 67 34.25 -9.37 30.70
CA THR A 67 34.43 -7.93 30.84
C THR A 67 34.94 -7.35 29.52
N PHE A 68 34.12 -6.54 28.84
CA PHE A 68 34.53 -5.77 27.66
C PHE A 68 34.49 -4.26 27.98
N THR A 69 35.63 -3.61 27.80
CA THR A 69 35.81 -2.15 27.79
C THR A 69 35.12 -1.57 26.56
N PRO A 70 34.27 -0.51 26.68
CA PRO A 70 33.63 0.06 25.52
C PRO A 70 34.57 1.06 24.85
N VAL A 71 35.32 0.61 23.84
CA VAL A 71 35.81 1.52 22.81
C VAL A 71 34.70 1.62 21.77
N ALA A 72 34.17 2.83 21.63
CA ALA A 72 33.14 3.18 20.67
C ALA A 72 33.44 2.59 19.29
N THR A 73 32.63 1.61 18.88
CA THR A 73 32.49 1.22 17.49
C THR A 73 31.01 1.30 17.15
N VAL A 74 30.67 2.39 16.47
CA VAL A 74 29.40 2.63 15.81
C VAL A 74 29.29 1.67 14.65
N TYR A 75 28.55 0.57 14.74
CA TYR A 75 27.98 -0.12 13.57
C TYR A 75 26.69 -0.82 13.97
N LEU A 76 25.58 -0.26 13.46
CA LEU A 76 24.23 -0.81 13.21
C LEU A 76 23.74 -2.03 14.03
N PRO A 77 22.53 -1.98 14.62
CA PRO A 77 21.96 -3.12 15.33
C PRO A 77 21.64 -4.28 14.37
N LEU A 78 22.18 -5.46 14.67
CA LEU A 78 21.70 -6.75 14.15
C LEU A 78 20.30 -7.03 14.69
N VAL A 79 19.38 -7.28 13.78
CA VAL A 79 18.02 -7.76 14.01
C VAL A 79 18.11 -9.27 13.66
N SER A 80 17.83 -10.18 14.62
CA SER A 80 17.77 -11.66 14.49
C SER A 80 16.41 -12.30 14.91
N LYS A 81 15.94 -13.35 14.18
CA LYS A 81 14.61 -14.01 14.25
C LYS A 81 14.58 -15.27 15.05
N GLY A 82 13.46 -15.53 15.72
CA GLY A 82 13.10 -16.88 16.15
C GLY A 82 12.31 -17.66 15.09
N CYS A 83 12.87 -18.78 14.64
CA CYS A 83 12.28 -20.00 14.05
C CYS A 83 10.82 -19.88 13.52
N GLY A 84 10.69 -19.25 12.35
CA GLY A 84 9.49 -18.81 11.61
C GLY A 84 9.98 -18.52 10.18
N PHE A 85 9.37 -17.70 9.31
CA PHE A 85 10.22 -17.11 8.22
C PHE A 85 11.42 -16.49 8.94
N ASP A 86 12.65 -16.66 8.43
CA ASP A 86 13.71 -15.78 8.91
C ASP A 86 13.43 -14.38 8.37
N GLU A 87 12.37 -13.73 8.90
CA GLU A 87 12.04 -12.30 8.71
C GLU A 87 13.12 -11.45 9.35
N TRP A 88 14.27 -12.03 9.64
CA TRP A 88 15.48 -11.40 10.11
C TRP A 88 16.68 -11.83 9.25
N ALA A 89 16.52 -12.65 8.20
CA ALA A 89 17.51 -12.87 7.12
C ALA A 89 17.32 -11.90 5.94
N LEU A 90 16.12 -11.32 5.75
CA LEU A 90 15.97 -10.03 5.03
C LEU A 90 16.83 -8.92 5.67
N TRP A 91 17.35 -9.19 6.87
CA TRP A 91 18.13 -8.31 7.73
C TRP A 91 19.59 -8.76 7.87
N THR A 92 20.04 -9.76 7.09
CA THR A 92 21.45 -10.24 7.11
C THR A 92 22.17 -10.13 5.76
N GLY A 93 21.55 -9.48 4.75
CA GLY A 93 22.14 -9.26 3.42
C GLY A 93 22.48 -7.78 3.13
N PRO A 94 23.35 -7.51 2.14
CA PRO A 94 23.64 -6.16 1.67
C PRO A 94 22.44 -5.51 0.94
N THR A 95 22.56 -4.21 0.70
CA THR A 95 21.57 -3.28 0.14
C THR A 95 20.17 -3.31 0.77
N GLN A 96 19.96 -2.35 1.67
CA GLN A 96 18.67 -1.98 2.23
C GLN A 96 18.26 -0.61 1.68
N LEU A 97 17.10 -0.53 1.03
CA LEU A 97 16.59 0.72 0.46
C LEU A 97 15.95 1.57 1.55
N ARG A 98 16.49 2.76 1.76
CA ARG A 98 16.06 3.73 2.77
C ARG A 98 15.93 5.09 2.11
N GLY A 99 14.77 5.70 2.25
CA GLY A 99 14.57 7.07 1.79
C GLY A 99 13.11 7.43 1.73
N ALA A 100 12.71 8.21 0.73
CA ALA A 100 11.43 8.91 0.74
C ALA A 100 10.54 8.54 -0.45
N ASN A 101 9.24 8.66 -0.23
CA ASN A 101 8.28 8.79 -1.31
C ASN A 101 8.21 10.26 -1.72
N ILE A 102 8.50 10.56 -2.97
CA ILE A 102 8.16 11.85 -3.56
C ILE A 102 6.91 11.69 -4.40
N TYR A 103 6.03 12.69 -4.40
CA TYR A 103 4.84 12.66 -5.23
C TYR A 103 4.96 13.66 -6.38
N GLN A 104 4.48 13.25 -7.54
CA GLN A 104 4.31 14.07 -8.72
C GLN A 104 2.87 13.87 -9.19
N ARG A 105 2.18 14.97 -9.46
CA ARG A 105 0.86 14.97 -10.08
C ARG A 105 0.89 15.91 -11.27
N ARG A 106 0.19 15.55 -12.34
CA ARG A 106 -0.06 16.44 -13.48
C ARG A 106 -0.67 17.76 -12.99
N VAL A 107 -0.15 18.88 -13.50
CA VAL A 107 -0.64 20.22 -13.18
C VAL A 107 -1.74 20.60 -14.16
N TYR A 108 -2.85 21.11 -13.62
CA TYR A 108 -3.98 21.65 -14.38
C TYR A 108 -4.15 23.12 -13.97
N PRO A 109 -3.60 24.09 -14.73
CA PRO A 109 -3.60 25.49 -14.33
C PRO A 109 -4.99 26.06 -14.00
N GLU A 110 -6.03 25.57 -14.68
CA GLU A 110 -7.43 25.93 -14.47
C GLU A 110 -7.99 25.44 -13.11
N LEU A 111 -7.36 24.44 -12.49
CA LEU A 111 -7.73 23.91 -11.18
C LEU A 111 -6.73 24.29 -10.07
N ASP A 112 -5.44 24.29 -10.41
CA ASP A 112 -4.32 24.42 -9.48
C ASP A 112 -3.84 25.86 -9.34
N GLY A 113 -4.21 26.74 -10.28
CA GLY A 113 -3.64 28.08 -10.40
C GLY A 113 -2.16 28.03 -10.79
N SER A 114 -1.48 29.18 -10.67
CA SER A 114 -0.08 29.33 -11.12
C SER A 114 0.97 29.01 -10.05
N THR A 115 0.57 28.75 -8.80
CA THR A 115 1.52 28.67 -7.67
C THR A 115 1.48 27.36 -6.90
N PHE A 116 0.32 26.70 -6.79
CA PHE A 116 0.14 25.58 -5.85
C PHE A 116 1.00 24.36 -6.16
N MET A 117 1.06 23.95 -7.44
CA MET A 117 1.85 22.80 -7.90
C MET A 117 3.14 23.21 -8.62
N GLY A 118 3.43 24.51 -8.66
CA GLY A 118 4.51 25.07 -9.45
C GLY A 118 4.22 25.14 -10.96
N PRO A 119 5.17 25.66 -11.75
CA PRO A 119 4.97 25.97 -13.17
C PRO A 119 5.19 24.79 -14.12
N GLY A 120 5.64 23.64 -13.60
CA GLY A 120 5.98 22.46 -14.40
C GLY A 120 4.75 21.67 -14.88
N PRO A 121 4.94 20.72 -15.80
CA PRO A 121 3.85 19.83 -16.26
C PRO A 121 3.40 18.84 -15.19
N ALA A 122 4.26 18.56 -14.21
CA ALA A 122 3.98 17.81 -13.00
C ALA A 122 4.55 18.55 -11.79
N GLY A 123 3.90 18.41 -10.64
CA GLY A 123 4.27 19.07 -9.40
C GLY A 123 4.02 18.23 -8.14
N PRO A 124 4.60 18.64 -7.00
CA PRO A 124 5.42 19.85 -6.79
C PRO A 124 6.81 19.76 -7.45
N PRO A 125 7.47 20.88 -7.75
CA PRO A 125 8.83 20.85 -8.27
C PRO A 125 9.80 20.33 -7.19
N TYR A 126 10.77 19.51 -7.61
CA TYR A 126 11.93 19.13 -6.80
C TYR A 126 13.19 19.69 -7.46
N THR A 127 14.16 20.04 -6.63
CA THR A 127 15.47 20.54 -7.03
C THR A 127 16.55 19.51 -6.76
N GLN A 128 17.75 19.70 -7.33
CA GLN A 128 18.92 18.89 -6.99
C GLN A 128 19.24 19.00 -5.49
N GLU A 129 19.15 20.22 -4.93
CA GLU A 129 19.41 20.47 -3.51
C GLU A 129 18.47 19.66 -2.59
N ASP A 130 17.20 19.48 -2.96
CA ASP A 130 16.28 18.62 -2.18
C ASP A 130 16.76 17.17 -2.10
N LEU A 131 17.30 16.65 -3.20
CA LEU A 131 17.77 15.26 -3.30
C LEU A 131 19.16 15.10 -2.68
N ASP A 132 20.04 16.08 -2.83
CA ASP A 132 21.33 16.12 -2.15
C ASP A 132 21.13 16.18 -0.63
N ASN A 133 20.19 16.99 -0.16
CA ASN A 133 19.82 17.05 1.25
C ASN A 133 19.26 15.71 1.74
N LEU A 134 18.41 15.05 0.95
CA LEU A 134 17.89 13.73 1.29
C LEU A 134 19.00 12.66 1.36
N ALA A 135 19.93 12.68 0.42
CA ALA A 135 21.10 11.79 0.42
C ALA A 135 22.03 12.08 1.61
N ALA A 136 22.27 13.36 1.93
CA ALA A 136 23.04 13.78 3.09
C ALA A 136 22.42 13.33 4.43
N LEU A 137 21.10 13.13 4.46
CA LEU A 137 20.38 12.52 5.59
C LEU A 137 20.48 10.98 5.64
N GLY A 138 21.25 10.36 4.72
CA GLY A 138 21.52 8.92 4.69
C GLY A 138 20.51 8.11 3.88
N ALA A 139 19.68 8.76 3.06
CA ALA A 139 18.87 8.04 2.08
C ALA A 139 19.76 7.50 0.96
N ASN A 140 19.40 6.33 0.44
CA ASN A 140 20.00 5.72 -0.75
C ASN A 140 18.93 5.39 -1.80
N TYR A 141 17.71 5.89 -1.62
CA TYR A 141 16.54 5.47 -2.37
C TYR A 141 15.45 6.53 -2.42
N VAL A 142 14.79 6.67 -3.58
CA VAL A 142 13.58 7.46 -3.75
C VAL A 142 12.50 6.65 -4.48
N ASN A 143 11.28 6.66 -3.94
CA ASN A 143 10.09 6.18 -4.64
C ASN A 143 9.36 7.36 -5.29
N ILE A 144 9.38 7.42 -6.62
CA ILE A 144 8.73 8.47 -7.41
C ILE A 144 7.29 8.07 -7.68
N SER A 145 6.35 8.80 -7.11
CA SER A 145 4.92 8.66 -7.44
C SER A 145 4.62 9.50 -8.67
N HIS A 146 4.83 8.96 -9.87
CA HIS A 146 4.77 9.75 -11.09
C HIS A 146 3.39 9.68 -11.76
N PRO A 147 2.90 10.75 -12.42
CA PRO A 147 1.77 10.64 -13.35
C PRO A 147 2.15 9.79 -14.57
N GLY A 148 1.16 9.41 -15.36
CA GLY A 148 1.36 8.60 -16.56
C GLY A 148 2.05 9.42 -17.64
N LEU A 149 2.86 8.75 -18.45
CA LEU A 149 3.61 9.40 -19.53
C LEU A 149 2.73 9.78 -20.73
N PHE A 150 1.50 9.28 -20.81
CA PHE A 150 0.61 9.51 -21.94
C PHE A 150 -0.47 10.54 -21.59
N THR A 151 -1.03 11.19 -22.61
CA THR A 151 -2.19 12.07 -22.46
C THR A 151 -3.38 11.29 -21.91
N GLU A 152 -4.24 11.94 -21.13
CA GLU A 152 -5.40 11.28 -20.49
C GLU A 152 -6.55 11.05 -21.46
N THR A 153 -6.57 11.76 -22.58
CA THR A 153 -7.55 11.63 -23.64
C THR A 153 -6.96 10.91 -24.84
N ALA A 154 -7.81 10.14 -25.54
CA ALA A 154 -7.48 9.56 -26.82
C ALA A 154 -6.97 10.68 -27.77
N PRO A 155 -5.89 10.42 -28.55
CA PRO A 155 -5.33 9.11 -28.87
C PRO A 155 -4.24 8.58 -27.90
N TYR A 156 -4.16 9.06 -26.65
CA TYR A 156 -3.18 8.61 -25.63
C TYR A 156 -1.75 8.71 -26.14
N THR A 157 -1.40 9.87 -26.69
CA THR A 157 -0.05 10.12 -27.20
C THR A 157 0.92 10.37 -26.06
N LEU A 158 2.20 10.07 -26.30
CA LEU A 158 3.26 10.39 -25.36
C LEU A 158 3.28 11.90 -25.07
N ASP A 159 3.25 12.25 -23.80
CA ASP A 159 3.41 13.61 -23.31
C ASP A 159 4.89 13.86 -23.01
N LEU A 160 5.57 14.50 -23.96
CA LEU A 160 7.00 14.78 -23.86
C LEU A 160 7.34 15.69 -22.68
N ALA A 161 6.44 16.57 -22.24
CA ALA A 161 6.72 17.44 -21.11
C ALA A 161 6.73 16.64 -19.79
N VAL A 162 5.78 15.71 -19.64
CA VAL A 162 5.73 14.81 -18.48
C VAL A 162 6.88 13.79 -18.52
N GLN A 163 7.27 13.30 -19.70
CA GLN A 163 8.47 12.46 -19.84
C GLN A 163 9.74 13.21 -19.43
N ASN A 164 9.95 14.42 -19.96
CA ASN A 164 11.13 15.22 -19.61
C ASN A 164 11.19 15.54 -18.10
N ASN A 165 10.04 15.72 -17.45
CA ASN A 165 10.00 15.87 -15.99
C ASN A 165 10.53 14.63 -15.26
N LEU A 166 10.11 13.43 -15.68
CA LEU A 166 10.61 12.18 -15.12
C LEU A 166 12.10 12.00 -15.37
N ASP A 167 12.56 12.27 -16.60
CA ASP A 167 13.99 12.18 -16.97
C ASP A 167 14.86 13.12 -16.12
N ASN A 168 14.38 14.33 -15.87
CA ASN A 168 15.04 15.28 -14.98
C ASN A 168 15.10 14.76 -13.54
N LEU A 169 14.00 14.23 -13.00
CA LEU A 169 13.99 13.63 -11.65
C LEU A 169 14.98 12.47 -11.55
N LEU A 170 14.99 11.56 -12.53
CA LEU A 170 15.90 10.42 -12.56
C LEU A 170 17.36 10.88 -12.66
N THR A 171 17.64 11.90 -13.46
CA THR A 171 18.96 12.50 -13.57
C THR A 171 19.43 13.07 -12.22
N MET A 172 18.57 13.81 -11.53
CA MET A 172 18.93 14.38 -10.23
C MET A 172 19.11 13.31 -9.14
N ILE A 173 18.26 12.28 -9.13
CA ILE A 173 18.37 11.16 -8.18
C ILE A 173 19.66 10.37 -8.43
N ALA A 174 20.03 10.16 -9.69
CA ALA A 174 21.29 9.53 -10.06
C ALA A 174 22.51 10.38 -9.67
N GLN A 175 22.44 11.70 -9.83
CA GLN A 175 23.49 12.63 -9.37
C GLN A 175 23.67 12.59 -7.86
N ALA A 176 22.59 12.38 -7.10
CA ALA A 176 22.62 12.21 -5.65
C ALA A 176 23.01 10.79 -5.20
N ASP A 177 23.46 9.91 -6.12
CA ASP A 177 23.88 8.52 -5.86
C ASP A 177 22.82 7.66 -5.14
N MET A 178 21.55 7.84 -5.52
CA MET A 178 20.42 7.09 -4.95
C MET A 178 19.74 6.18 -5.98
N PHE A 179 19.15 5.08 -5.51
CA PHE A 179 18.24 4.25 -6.29
C PHE A 179 16.91 4.98 -6.53
N ALA A 180 16.30 4.77 -7.70
CA ALA A 180 14.95 5.25 -7.99
C ALA A 180 14.00 4.07 -8.24
N VAL A 181 12.80 4.13 -7.67
CA VAL A 181 11.66 3.31 -8.10
C VAL A 181 10.60 4.23 -8.66
N ILE A 182 10.10 3.91 -9.86
CA ILE A 182 9.05 4.66 -10.53
C ILE A 182 7.73 3.94 -10.25
N THR A 183 6.86 4.56 -9.48
CA THR A 183 5.50 4.11 -9.25
C THR A 183 4.55 5.01 -10.01
N PHE A 184 4.03 4.55 -11.14
CA PHE A 184 2.98 5.26 -11.85
C PHE A 184 1.69 5.23 -11.02
N ARG A 185 1.33 6.36 -10.43
CA ARG A 185 0.08 6.53 -9.68
C ARG A 185 -0.91 7.29 -10.54
N THR A 186 -1.41 6.59 -11.55
CA THR A 186 -2.44 7.08 -12.46
C THR A 186 -3.75 6.38 -12.15
N GLY A 187 -4.42 6.83 -11.10
CA GLY A 187 -5.81 6.47 -10.86
C GLY A 187 -6.72 7.62 -11.29
N PRO A 188 -8.02 7.36 -11.50
CA PRO A 188 -9.06 8.39 -11.62
C PRO A 188 -9.28 9.08 -10.26
N GLY A 189 -8.21 9.50 -9.60
CA GLY A 189 -8.26 10.34 -8.41
C GLY A 189 -8.87 11.71 -8.69
N ARG A 190 -9.34 11.92 -9.93
CA ARG A 190 -10.63 12.50 -10.31
C ARG A 190 -11.31 11.66 -11.40
#